data_AF-A0A202BWZ2-F1
#
_entry.id   AF-A0A202BWZ2-F1
#
_cell.length_a   1.000
_cell.length_b   1.000
_cell.length_c   1.000
_cell.angle_alpha   90.00
_cell.angle_beta   90.00
_cell.angle_gamma   90.00
#
_symmetry.space_group_name_H-M   'P 1'
#
loop_
_entity.id
_entity.type
_entity.pdbx_description
1 polymer ?
#
loop_
_entity_poly.entity_id
_entity_poly.type
_entity_poly.pdbx_seq_one_letter_code
_entity_poly.pdbx_strand_id
1 'polypeptide(L)'
;MCEEARELLLSDDNFKNLFKDGESCEAVVVSIDIRRSTELMLKARRPELFSKFITELSQKLSEIILINFGIFDKFTGDGILAFFPKFYSGEQAVVYALKAAQECHKIFKEHYENSRECFNVFIKDVGLGIGIDYGNVTLVNTRNELTVVGIPVVYACRMGGAKAGQTLLNQPAKEEIHRLCENYIKVTDSEINIKNEGNALAYMIELHESFQTEKPDWLKIQ
;
A
#
# COMPACT_ATOMS: atom_id res chain seq x y z
N MET A 1 12.06 -0.25 -2.04
CA MET A 1 12.63 -0.12 -0.68
C MET A 1 13.35 1.22 -0.53
N CYS A 2 13.50 1.71 0.70
CA CYS A 2 14.16 2.99 0.99
C CYS A 2 15.68 2.93 0.72
N GLU A 3 16.36 4.08 0.80
CA GLU A 3 17.77 4.20 0.40
C GLU A 3 18.72 3.46 1.34
N GLU A 4 18.48 3.54 2.65
CA GLU A 4 19.27 2.85 3.67
C GLU A 4 19.25 1.34 3.46
N ALA A 5 18.10 0.79 3.04
CA ALA A 5 17.97 -0.62 2.70
C ALA A 5 18.73 -0.99 1.43
N ARG A 6 18.77 -0.10 0.43
CA ARG A 6 19.54 -0.32 -0.81
C ARG A 6 21.04 -0.32 -0.52
N GLU A 7 21.52 0.59 0.32
CA GLU A 7 22.91 0.62 0.76
C GLU A 7 23.25 -0.68 1.50
N LEU A 8 22.39 -1.12 2.43
CA LEU A 8 22.60 -2.35 3.18
C LEU A 8 22.60 -3.60 2.28
N LEU A 9 21.74 -3.65 1.26
CA LEU A 9 21.75 -4.74 0.26
C LEU A 9 23.07 -4.86 -0.50
N LEU A 10 23.82 -3.76 -0.65
CA LEU A 10 25.12 -3.75 -1.32
C LEU A 10 26.26 -4.16 -0.40
N SER A 11 26.13 -3.94 0.92
CA SER A 11 27.19 -4.16 1.90
C SER A 11 27.04 -5.41 2.76
N ASP A 12 25.83 -5.99 2.88
CA ASP A 12 25.53 -7.13 3.76
C ASP A 12 24.88 -8.29 2.99
N ASP A 13 25.65 -9.37 2.80
CA ASP A 13 25.20 -10.58 2.13
C ASP A 13 24.09 -11.32 2.89
N ASN A 14 24.06 -11.26 4.24
CA ASN A 14 22.99 -11.87 5.02
C ASN A 14 21.67 -11.14 4.78
N PHE A 15 21.70 -9.80 4.81
CA PHE A 15 20.52 -8.99 4.51
C PHE A 15 20.04 -9.23 3.08
N LYS A 16 20.96 -9.28 2.11
CA LYS A 16 20.65 -9.60 0.71
C LYS A 16 20.01 -10.98 0.54
N ASN A 17 20.47 -11.99 1.28
CA ASN A 17 19.93 -13.34 1.22
C ASN A 17 18.46 -13.43 1.66
N LEU A 18 17.97 -12.47 2.46
CA LEU A 18 16.54 -12.39 2.83
C LEU A 18 15.62 -12.11 1.61
N PHE A 19 16.17 -11.55 0.52
CA PHE A 19 15.44 -11.18 -0.69
C PHE A 19 15.60 -12.19 -1.83
N LYS A 20 16.08 -13.39 -1.52
CA LYS A 20 16.36 -14.41 -2.52
C LYS A 20 15.08 -14.88 -3.21
N ASP A 21 15.20 -15.10 -4.52
CA ASP A 21 14.11 -15.58 -5.37
C ASP A 21 13.58 -16.95 -4.90
N GLY A 22 12.25 -17.09 -4.86
CA GLY A 22 11.57 -18.30 -4.41
C GLY A 22 11.42 -18.45 -2.90
N GLU A 23 12.02 -17.56 -2.08
CA GLU A 23 11.86 -17.61 -0.63
C GLU A 23 10.44 -17.23 -0.22
N SER A 24 9.90 -17.96 0.76
CA SER A 24 8.58 -17.68 1.33
C SER A 24 8.72 -16.89 2.62
N CYS A 25 7.88 -15.88 2.79
CA CYS A 25 7.86 -15.02 3.97
C CYS A 25 6.44 -14.56 4.31
N GLU A 26 6.23 -14.16 5.56
CA GLU A 26 5.03 -13.44 5.95
C GLU A 26 5.15 -11.96 5.53
N ALA A 27 4.14 -11.45 4.85
CA ALA A 27 4.10 -10.06 4.41
C ALA A 27 2.69 -9.49 4.49
N VAL A 28 2.63 -8.17 4.72
CA VAL A 28 1.42 -7.39 4.48
C VAL A 28 1.49 -6.86 3.05
N VAL A 29 0.44 -7.05 2.27
CA VAL A 29 0.33 -6.52 0.91
C VAL A 29 -0.64 -5.36 0.89
N VAL A 30 -0.27 -4.28 0.21
CA VAL A 30 -1.10 -3.09 0.02
C VAL A 30 -1.35 -2.89 -1.47
N SER A 31 -2.62 -2.80 -1.83
CA SER A 31 -3.06 -2.38 -3.16
C SER A 31 -3.75 -1.02 -3.05
N ILE A 32 -3.29 -0.06 -3.84
CA ILE A 32 -3.86 1.29 -3.93
C ILE A 32 -4.48 1.43 -5.31
N ASP A 33 -5.74 1.87 -5.40
CA ASP A 33 -6.49 2.05 -6.65
C ASP A 33 -7.09 3.45 -6.71
N ILE A 34 -6.90 4.19 -7.81
CA ILE A 34 -7.53 5.49 -8.03
C ILE A 34 -8.98 5.25 -8.44
N ARG A 35 -9.92 5.55 -7.55
CA ARG A 35 -11.34 5.36 -7.82
C ARG A 35 -11.80 6.27 -8.95
N ARG A 36 -12.42 5.65 -9.96
CA ARG A 36 -12.89 6.30 -11.19
C ARG A 36 -11.72 6.87 -12.03
N SER A 37 -10.56 6.22 -12.02
CA SER A 37 -9.36 6.58 -12.80
C SER A 37 -9.66 6.89 -14.27
N THR A 38 -10.42 6.02 -14.94
CA THR A 38 -10.81 6.20 -16.35
C THR A 38 -11.64 7.46 -16.55
N GLU A 39 -12.60 7.72 -15.65
CA GLU A 39 -13.40 8.94 -15.71
C GLU A 39 -12.54 10.17 -15.47
N LEU A 40 -11.62 10.09 -14.50
CA LEU A 40 -10.70 11.18 -14.18
C LEU A 40 -9.81 11.54 -15.37
N MET A 41 -9.32 10.53 -16.11
CA MET A 41 -8.58 10.73 -17.36
C MET A 41 -9.44 11.43 -18.42
N LEU A 42 -10.70 11.03 -18.59
CA LEU A 42 -11.64 11.69 -19.51
C LEU A 42 -11.97 13.14 -19.11
N LYS A 43 -11.79 13.51 -17.83
CA LYS A 43 -11.96 14.90 -17.38
C LYS A 43 -10.69 15.73 -17.52
N ALA A 44 -9.56 15.16 -17.90
CA ALA A 44 -8.33 15.91 -18.11
C ALA A 44 -8.48 16.93 -19.25
N ARG A 45 -7.80 18.08 -19.13
CA ARG A 45 -7.77 19.09 -20.20
C ARG A 45 -7.03 18.58 -21.43
N ARG A 46 -5.92 17.89 -21.19
CA ARG A 46 -5.00 17.36 -22.19
C ARG A 46 -4.35 16.07 -21.69
N PRO A 47 -4.04 15.10 -22.57
CA PRO A 47 -3.33 13.88 -22.18
C PRO A 47 -2.01 14.14 -21.45
N GLU A 48 -1.25 15.14 -21.89
CA GLU A 48 0.04 15.49 -21.29
C GLU A 48 -0.08 15.96 -19.83
N LEU A 49 -1.14 16.72 -19.52
CA LEU A 49 -1.40 17.20 -18.16
C LEU A 49 -1.83 16.07 -17.24
N PHE A 50 -2.62 15.11 -17.74
CA PHE A 50 -2.98 13.91 -16.99
C PHE A 50 -1.76 13.02 -16.73
N SER A 51 -0.92 12.84 -17.75
CA SER A 51 0.33 12.08 -17.62
C SER A 51 1.24 12.68 -16.55
N LYS A 52 1.41 14.01 -16.55
CA LYS A 52 2.13 14.73 -15.49
C LYS A 52 1.51 14.50 -14.11
N PHE A 53 0.19 14.69 -13.99
CA PHE A 53 -0.54 14.46 -12.74
C PHE A 53 -0.32 13.05 -12.18
N ILE A 54 -0.46 12.02 -13.01
CA ILE A 54 -0.28 10.62 -12.60
C ILE A 54 1.17 10.31 -12.26
N THR A 55 2.13 10.83 -13.03
CA THR A 55 3.56 10.60 -12.76
C THR A 55 3.97 11.18 -11.41
N GLU A 56 3.58 12.44 -11.14
CA GLU A 56 3.86 13.10 -9.85
C GLU A 56 3.13 12.42 -8.69
N LEU A 57 1.88 11.99 -8.90
CA LEU A 57 1.13 11.25 -7.89
C LEU A 57 1.80 9.91 -7.56
N SER A 58 2.18 9.15 -8.59
CA SER A 58 2.83 7.84 -8.45
C SER A 58 4.13 7.97 -7.66
N GLN A 59 4.94 9.00 -7.95
CA GLN A 59 6.15 9.28 -7.19
C GLN A 59 5.85 9.55 -5.71
N LYS A 60 4.91 10.47 -5.41
CA LYS A 60 4.53 10.82 -4.03
C LYS A 60 4.01 9.62 -3.23
N LEU A 61 3.14 8.81 -3.83
CA LEU A 61 2.62 7.60 -3.19
C LEU A 61 3.73 6.57 -2.96
N SER A 62 4.65 6.42 -3.92
CA SER A 62 5.81 5.53 -3.77
C SER A 62 6.70 5.97 -2.61
N GLU A 63 7.01 7.27 -2.51
CA GLU A 63 7.81 7.84 -1.41
C GLU A 63 7.20 7.54 -0.03
N ILE A 64 5.88 7.67 0.12
CA ILE A 64 5.16 7.33 1.37
C ILE A 64 5.33 5.85 1.72
N ILE A 65 5.19 4.94 0.74
CA ILE A 65 5.41 3.51 0.96
C ILE A 65 6.84 3.27 1.45
N LEU A 66 7.84 3.91 0.84
CA LEU A 66 9.25 3.71 1.21
C LEU A 66 9.58 4.24 2.61
N ILE A 67 9.08 5.44 2.98
CA ILE A 67 9.31 6.06 4.29
C ILE A 67 8.66 5.23 5.42
N ASN A 68 7.57 4.53 5.13
CA ASN A 68 6.92 3.60 6.04
C ASN A 68 7.51 2.17 5.96
N PHE A 69 8.77 2.01 5.53
CA PHE A 69 9.45 0.71 5.46
C PHE A 69 8.72 -0.32 4.58
N GLY A 70 8.00 0.13 3.56
CA GLY A 70 7.41 -0.70 2.53
C GLY A 70 8.33 -0.89 1.32
N ILE A 71 8.06 -1.95 0.57
CA ILE A 71 8.69 -2.20 -0.72
C ILE A 71 7.65 -1.90 -1.80
N PHE A 72 7.93 -0.84 -2.56
CA PHE A 72 7.23 -0.59 -3.81
C PHE A 72 7.51 -1.73 -4.80
N ASP A 73 6.45 -2.35 -5.32
CA ASP A 73 6.54 -3.40 -6.34
C ASP A 73 6.38 -2.78 -7.73
N LYS A 74 5.17 -2.32 -8.07
CA LYS A 74 4.90 -1.70 -9.37
C LYS A 74 3.71 -0.75 -9.35
N PHE A 75 3.67 0.09 -10.36
CA PHE A 75 2.50 0.87 -10.74
C PHE A 75 1.61 0.02 -11.66
N THR A 76 0.31 -0.08 -11.35
CA THR A 76 -0.65 -0.92 -12.10
C THR A 76 -1.37 -0.16 -13.21
N GLY A 77 -1.02 1.11 -13.45
CA GLY A 77 -1.64 1.99 -14.43
C GLY A 77 -2.54 3.06 -13.80
N ASP A 78 -3.35 2.65 -12.83
CA ASP A 78 -4.21 3.53 -12.03
C ASP A 78 -4.07 3.30 -10.53
N GLY A 79 -2.95 2.69 -10.12
CA GLY A 79 -2.76 2.24 -8.75
C GLY A 79 -1.33 1.79 -8.47
N ILE A 80 -1.09 1.35 -7.24
CA ILE A 80 0.20 0.85 -6.78
C ILE A 80 -0.01 -0.49 -6.11
N LEU A 81 0.90 -1.42 -6.37
CA LEU A 81 1.11 -2.60 -5.54
C LEU A 81 2.40 -2.40 -4.72
N ALA A 82 2.29 -2.67 -3.43
CA ALA A 82 3.41 -2.64 -2.50
C ALA A 82 3.26 -3.76 -1.47
N PHE A 83 4.36 -4.11 -0.82
CA PHE A 83 4.35 -5.13 0.22
C PHE A 83 5.36 -4.82 1.32
N PHE A 84 5.09 -5.35 2.51
CA PHE A 84 5.78 -5.09 3.75
C PHE A 84 6.15 -6.46 4.37
N PRO A 85 7.23 -7.12 3.91
CA PRO A 85 7.68 -8.38 4.48
C PRO A 85 8.10 -8.19 5.93
N LYS A 86 7.73 -9.08 6.84
CA LYS A 86 8.10 -8.94 8.27
C LYS A 86 9.60 -8.86 8.51
N PHE A 87 10.41 -9.61 7.76
CA PHE A 87 11.87 -9.55 7.88
C PHE A 87 12.45 -8.17 7.51
N TYR A 88 11.73 -7.37 6.74
CA TYR A 88 12.14 -6.04 6.28
C TYR A 88 11.41 -4.93 7.03
N SER A 89 10.08 -4.96 7.09
CA SER A 89 9.25 -3.94 7.73
C SER A 89 9.14 -4.12 9.25
N GLY A 90 9.68 -5.22 9.80
CA GLY A 90 9.60 -5.58 11.21
C GLY A 90 8.24 -6.18 11.61
N GLU A 91 8.10 -6.52 12.89
CA GLU A 91 6.86 -7.08 13.44
C GLU A 91 5.66 -6.13 13.29
N GLN A 92 5.90 -4.82 13.20
CA GLN A 92 4.86 -3.81 13.05
C GLN A 92 4.50 -3.52 11.58
N ALA A 93 4.84 -4.42 10.64
CA ALA A 93 4.56 -4.28 9.21
C ALA A 93 3.13 -3.85 8.89
N VAL A 94 2.11 -4.41 9.55
CA VAL A 94 0.70 -4.06 9.32
C VAL A 94 0.35 -2.65 9.78
N VAL A 95 0.99 -2.17 10.85
CA VAL A 95 0.83 -0.81 11.34
C VAL A 95 1.45 0.16 10.36
N TYR A 96 2.64 -0.15 9.84
CA TYR A 96 3.29 0.65 8.80
C TYR A 96 2.49 0.71 7.50
N ALA A 97 1.93 -0.42 7.07
CA ALA A 97 1.03 -0.47 5.92
C ALA A 97 -0.22 0.41 6.13
N LEU A 98 -0.81 0.39 7.34
CA LEU A 98 -1.97 1.22 7.67
C LEU A 98 -1.62 2.72 7.70
N LYS A 99 -0.48 3.09 8.31
CA LYS A 99 0.03 4.47 8.31
C LYS A 99 0.29 4.97 6.89
N ALA A 100 0.96 4.17 6.07
CA ALA A 100 1.20 4.48 4.66
C ALA A 100 -0.11 4.69 3.90
N ALA A 101 -1.13 3.85 4.14
CA ALA A 101 -2.45 4.01 3.52
C ALA A 101 -3.12 5.34 3.92
N GLN A 102 -3.07 5.73 5.20
CA GLN A 102 -3.61 7.01 5.68
C GLN A 102 -2.89 8.21 5.05
N GLU A 103 -1.56 8.17 5.00
CA GLU A 103 -0.75 9.21 4.37
C GLU A 103 -1.01 9.29 2.85
N CYS A 104 -1.17 8.15 2.18
CA CYS A 104 -1.54 8.07 0.77
C CYS A 104 -2.89 8.76 0.48
N HIS A 105 -3.91 8.56 1.31
CA HIS A 105 -5.19 9.27 1.18
C HIS A 105 -5.01 10.79 1.30
N LYS A 106 -4.21 11.23 2.28
CA LYS A 106 -3.93 12.66 2.50
C LYS A 106 -3.19 13.28 1.31
N ILE A 107 -2.10 12.67 0.86
CA ILE A 107 -1.31 13.21 -0.25
C ILE A 107 -2.10 13.20 -1.56
N PHE A 108 -2.96 12.21 -1.78
CA PHE A 108 -3.83 12.16 -2.96
C PHE A 108 -4.74 13.38 -2.97
N LYS A 109 -5.40 13.67 -1.85
CA LYS A 109 -6.31 14.81 -1.73
C LYS A 109 -5.59 16.12 -2.00
N GLU A 110 -4.44 16.33 -1.36
CA GLU A 110 -3.63 17.55 -1.55
C GLU A 110 -3.14 17.69 -2.99
N HIS A 111 -2.60 16.62 -3.58
CA HIS A 111 -2.12 16.61 -4.96
C HIS A 111 -3.27 16.89 -5.94
N TYR A 112 -4.40 16.23 -5.77
CA TYR A 112 -5.57 16.44 -6.61
C TYR A 112 -6.12 17.86 -6.51
N GLU A 113 -6.21 18.43 -5.31
CA GLU A 113 -6.64 19.82 -5.11
C GLU A 113 -5.69 20.83 -5.75
N ASN A 114 -4.39 20.58 -5.72
CA ASN A 114 -3.37 21.44 -6.33
C ASN A 114 -3.31 21.28 -7.87
N SER A 115 -3.81 20.16 -8.40
CA SER A 115 -3.83 19.88 -9.84
C SER A 115 -5.16 20.23 -10.53
N ARG A 116 -5.99 21.11 -9.95
CA ARG A 116 -7.27 21.56 -10.56
C ARG A 116 -7.13 22.02 -12.01
N GLU A 117 -6.02 22.70 -12.32
CA GLU A 117 -5.72 23.20 -13.67
C GLU A 117 -5.46 22.10 -14.71
N CYS A 118 -5.22 20.85 -14.28
CA CYS A 118 -5.07 19.70 -15.16
C CYS A 118 -6.42 19.19 -15.70
N PHE A 119 -7.56 19.63 -15.14
CA PHE A 119 -8.88 19.09 -15.46
C PHE A 119 -9.84 20.13 -16.08
N ASN A 120 -10.66 19.70 -17.04
CA ASN A 120 -11.79 20.45 -17.59
C ASN A 120 -12.95 20.50 -16.59
N VAL A 121 -13.19 19.38 -15.89
CA VAL A 121 -14.21 19.23 -14.85
C VAL A 121 -13.54 18.65 -13.62
N PHE A 122 -13.64 19.36 -12.49
CA PHE A 122 -13.09 18.92 -11.22
C PHE A 122 -14.12 18.11 -10.43
N ILE A 123 -13.88 16.82 -10.24
CA ILE A 123 -14.81 15.89 -9.60
C ILE A 123 -14.47 15.78 -8.11
N LYS A 124 -15.43 16.07 -7.23
CA LYS A 124 -15.16 16.03 -5.77
C LYS A 124 -15.15 14.62 -5.18
N ASP A 125 -15.86 13.69 -5.82
CA ASP A 125 -16.00 12.30 -5.35
C ASP A 125 -15.00 11.36 -6.05
N VAL A 126 -13.72 11.71 -5.93
CA VAL A 126 -12.56 10.94 -6.40
C VAL A 126 -11.57 10.82 -5.25
N GLY A 127 -10.93 9.66 -5.15
CA GLY A 127 -10.01 9.33 -4.06
C GLY A 127 -9.34 7.99 -4.32
N LEU A 128 -8.55 7.54 -3.36
CA LEU A 128 -7.99 6.19 -3.39
C LEU A 128 -8.98 5.20 -2.76
N GLY A 129 -9.05 4.00 -3.29
CA GLY A 129 -9.49 2.81 -2.57
C GLY A 129 -8.24 2.02 -2.23
N ILE A 130 -8.04 1.68 -0.95
CA ILE A 130 -6.84 0.96 -0.52
C ILE A 130 -7.25 -0.37 0.11
N GLY A 131 -6.61 -1.44 -0.32
CA GLY A 131 -6.83 -2.77 0.20
C GLY A 131 -5.57 -3.32 0.86
N ILE A 132 -5.74 -3.96 2.00
CA ILE A 132 -4.65 -4.55 2.77
C ILE A 132 -5.00 -6.00 3.10
N ASP A 133 -4.05 -6.90 2.87
CA ASP A 133 -4.13 -8.28 3.36
C ASP A 133 -2.79 -8.76 3.90
N TYR A 134 -2.80 -9.86 4.65
CA TYR A 134 -1.65 -10.41 5.34
C TYR A 134 -1.56 -11.92 5.15
N GLY A 135 -0.34 -12.43 5.02
CA GLY A 135 -0.07 -13.86 5.08
C GLY A 135 1.23 -14.25 4.38
N ASN A 136 1.35 -15.54 4.08
CA ASN A 136 2.50 -16.07 3.36
C ASN A 136 2.48 -15.64 1.88
N VAL A 137 3.61 -15.13 1.43
CA VAL A 137 3.90 -14.80 0.03
C VAL A 137 5.24 -15.41 -0.37
N THR A 138 5.42 -15.65 -1.67
CA THR A 138 6.70 -16.05 -2.26
C THR A 138 7.30 -14.84 -2.97
N LEU A 139 8.55 -14.53 -2.64
CA LEU A 139 9.34 -13.52 -3.36
C LEU A 139 9.68 -14.05 -4.75
N VAL A 140 9.47 -13.20 -5.75
CA VAL A 140 9.82 -13.49 -7.14
C VAL A 140 10.69 -12.36 -7.66
N ASN A 141 11.84 -12.71 -8.23
CA ASN A 141 12.75 -11.76 -8.84
C ASN A 141 12.82 -12.02 -10.36
N THR A 142 12.15 -11.16 -11.13
CA THR A 142 12.18 -11.23 -12.59
C THR A 142 12.90 -10.01 -13.14
N ARG A 143 14.04 -10.21 -13.83
CA ARG A 143 14.78 -9.11 -14.49
C ARG A 143 15.12 -7.93 -13.57
N ASN A 144 15.51 -8.22 -12.32
CA ASN A 144 15.80 -7.23 -11.26
C ASN A 144 14.57 -6.49 -10.72
N GLU A 145 13.35 -6.93 -11.02
CA GLU A 145 12.12 -6.47 -10.38
C GLU A 145 11.71 -7.48 -9.30
N LEU A 146 11.73 -7.03 -8.05
CA LEU A 146 11.27 -7.82 -6.91
C LEU A 146 9.76 -7.64 -6.75
N THR A 147 9.02 -8.74 -6.80
CA THR A 147 7.57 -8.80 -6.64
C THR A 147 7.20 -9.95 -5.71
N VAL A 148 5.94 -10.01 -5.31
CA VAL A 148 5.40 -11.08 -4.47
C VAL A 148 4.25 -11.79 -5.16
N VAL A 149 4.15 -13.09 -4.92
CA VAL A 149 3.00 -13.91 -5.36
C VAL A 149 2.41 -14.60 -4.13
N GLY A 150 1.09 -14.56 -4.00
CA GLY A 150 0.38 -15.22 -2.91
C GLY A 150 -1.07 -14.79 -2.82
N ILE A 151 -1.83 -15.50 -2.00
CA ILE A 151 -3.23 -15.17 -1.68
C ILE A 151 -3.38 -13.73 -1.17
N PRO A 152 -2.49 -13.20 -0.29
CA PRO A 152 -2.59 -11.82 0.16
C PRO A 152 -2.57 -10.77 -0.97
N VAL A 153 -1.87 -11.05 -2.07
CA VAL A 153 -1.83 -10.15 -3.24
C VAL A 153 -3.21 -10.04 -3.90
N VAL A 154 -3.89 -11.18 -4.05
CA VAL A 154 -5.22 -11.23 -4.68
C VAL A 154 -6.23 -10.46 -3.83
N TYR A 155 -6.30 -10.75 -2.54
CA TYR A 155 -7.29 -10.14 -1.66
C TYR A 155 -6.96 -8.70 -1.30
N ALA A 156 -5.70 -8.29 -1.21
CA ALA A 156 -5.36 -6.86 -1.13
C ALA A 156 -5.91 -6.11 -2.36
N CYS A 157 -5.71 -6.64 -3.58
CA CYS A 157 -6.30 -6.06 -4.79
C CYS A 157 -7.84 -6.07 -4.78
N ARG A 158 -8.48 -7.09 -4.21
CA ARG A 158 -9.95 -7.09 -4.05
C ARG A 158 -10.43 -6.02 -3.08
N MET A 159 -9.78 -5.92 -1.92
CA MET A 159 -10.07 -4.88 -0.91
C MET A 159 -9.78 -3.48 -1.44
N GLY A 160 -8.85 -3.33 -2.40
CA GLY A 160 -8.56 -2.07 -3.11
C GLY A 160 -9.76 -1.52 -3.90
N GLY A 161 -10.77 -2.35 -4.19
CA GLY A 161 -12.07 -1.93 -4.72
C GLY A 161 -12.93 -1.11 -3.74
N ALA A 162 -12.39 -0.75 -2.57
CA ALA A 162 -13.00 0.12 -1.58
C ALA A 162 -13.50 1.46 -2.18
N LYS A 163 -14.39 2.15 -1.45
CA LYS A 163 -14.85 3.47 -1.86
C LYS A 163 -13.71 4.49 -1.75
N ALA A 164 -13.83 5.60 -2.48
CA ALA A 164 -12.88 6.69 -2.41
C ALA A 164 -12.71 7.18 -0.95
N GLY A 165 -11.46 7.24 -0.49
CA GLY A 165 -11.10 7.63 0.87
C GLY A 165 -11.18 6.50 1.89
N GLN A 166 -11.43 5.25 1.48
CA GLN A 166 -11.49 4.09 2.39
C GLN A 166 -10.26 3.19 2.23
N THR A 167 -9.83 2.65 3.36
CA THR A 167 -8.87 1.54 3.45
C THR A 167 -9.59 0.35 4.05
N LEU A 168 -9.58 -0.79 3.35
CA LEU A 168 -10.22 -2.03 3.79
C LEU A 168 -9.17 -3.12 4.02
N LEU A 169 -9.30 -3.81 5.15
CA LEU A 169 -8.53 -4.97 5.51
C LEU A 169 -9.37 -6.23 5.33
N ASN A 170 -8.75 -7.30 4.84
CA ASN A 170 -9.30 -8.65 4.92
C ASN A 170 -9.09 -9.23 6.34
N GLN A 171 -9.73 -10.37 6.63
CA GLN A 171 -9.68 -11.03 7.94
C GLN A 171 -8.26 -11.29 8.49
N PRO A 172 -7.28 -11.81 7.71
CA PRO A 172 -5.94 -12.05 8.21
C PRO A 172 -5.21 -10.77 8.64
N ALA A 173 -5.34 -9.69 7.86
CA ALA A 173 -4.74 -8.42 8.22
C ALA A 173 -5.38 -7.80 9.47
N LYS A 174 -6.70 -7.96 9.64
CA LYS A 174 -7.39 -7.54 10.88
C LYS A 174 -6.90 -8.31 12.09
N GLU A 175 -6.68 -9.62 11.97
CA GLU A 175 -6.15 -10.44 13.06
C GLU A 175 -4.72 -10.05 13.41
N GLU A 176 -3.90 -9.77 12.41
CA GLU A 176 -2.50 -9.39 12.63
C GLU A 176 -2.37 -8.05 13.35
N ILE A 177 -3.16 -7.04 12.97
CA ILE A 177 -3.12 -5.75 13.69
C ILE A 177 -3.72 -5.85 15.09
N HIS A 178 -4.76 -6.67 15.28
CA HIS A 178 -5.34 -6.92 16.60
C HIS A 178 -4.35 -7.64 17.52
N ARG A 179 -3.59 -8.62 17.01
CA ARG A 179 -2.52 -9.30 17.76
C ARG A 179 -1.48 -8.32 18.29
N LEU A 180 -1.13 -7.31 17.51
CA LEU A 180 -0.07 -6.35 17.83
C LEU A 180 -0.54 -5.22 18.76
N CYS A 181 -1.75 -4.70 18.54
CA CYS A 181 -2.15 -3.45 19.18
C CYS A 181 -3.66 -3.30 19.43
N GLU A 182 -4.35 -4.38 19.84
CA GLU A 182 -5.77 -4.40 20.21
C GLU A 182 -6.24 -3.16 20.99
N ASN A 183 -5.52 -2.80 22.06
CA ASN A 183 -5.89 -1.69 22.94
C ASN A 183 -5.71 -0.29 22.31
N TYR A 184 -5.14 -0.22 21.12
CA TYR A 184 -4.86 1.02 20.38
C TYR A 184 -5.61 1.09 19.07
N ILE A 185 -6.51 0.14 18.77
CA ILE A 185 -7.28 0.16 17.52
C ILE A 185 -8.77 0.20 17.79
N LYS A 186 -9.49 0.85 16.89
CA LYS A 186 -10.93 0.72 16.75
C LYS A 186 -11.21 0.02 15.43
N VAL A 187 -11.86 -1.13 15.51
CA VAL A 187 -12.28 -1.93 14.35
C VAL A 187 -13.72 -1.58 14.00
N THR A 188 -13.98 -1.32 12.73
CA THR A 188 -15.34 -1.14 12.21
C THR A 188 -15.59 -2.11 11.07
N ASP A 189 -16.65 -2.90 11.19
CA ASP A 189 -17.08 -3.81 10.13
C ASP A 189 -17.54 -3.02 8.90
N SER A 190 -17.20 -3.53 7.73
CA SER A 190 -17.56 -3.01 6.42
C SER A 190 -17.84 -4.17 5.48
N GLU A 191 -18.37 -3.86 4.31
CA GLU A 191 -18.59 -4.86 3.26
C GLU A 191 -18.01 -4.36 1.94
N ILE A 192 -17.58 -5.31 1.12
CA ILE A 192 -17.15 -5.05 -0.26
C ILE A 192 -17.77 -6.09 -1.19
N ASN A 193 -18.23 -5.64 -2.36
CA ASN A 193 -18.67 -6.54 -3.41
C ASN A 193 -17.45 -6.95 -4.27
N ILE A 194 -17.07 -8.22 -4.20
CA ILE A 194 -16.01 -8.80 -5.01
C ILE A 194 -16.63 -9.39 -6.28
N LYS A 195 -16.16 -8.91 -7.43
CA LYS A 195 -16.65 -9.37 -8.74
C LYS A 195 -16.54 -10.89 -8.86
N ASN A 196 -17.66 -11.54 -9.17
CA ASN A 196 -17.82 -13.00 -9.31
C ASN A 196 -17.71 -13.80 -7.99
N GLU A 197 -17.54 -13.17 -6.83
CA GLU A 197 -17.46 -13.83 -5.52
C GLU A 197 -18.58 -13.37 -4.56
N GLY A 198 -19.21 -12.22 -4.82
CA GLY A 198 -20.34 -11.70 -4.04
C GLY A 198 -19.91 -10.69 -2.97
N ASN A 199 -20.74 -10.48 -1.96
CA ASN A 199 -20.42 -9.58 -0.84
C ASN A 199 -19.50 -10.30 0.14
N ALA A 200 -18.41 -9.66 0.51
CA ALA A 200 -17.45 -10.13 1.50
C ALA A 200 -17.35 -9.14 2.67
N LEU A 201 -17.13 -9.68 3.86
CA LEU A 201 -16.83 -8.90 5.05
C LEU A 201 -15.42 -8.29 4.92
N ALA A 202 -15.29 -7.04 5.32
CA ALA A 202 -14.05 -6.29 5.34
C ALA A 202 -13.99 -5.42 6.60
N TYR A 203 -12.81 -4.89 6.92
CA TYR A 203 -12.60 -4.15 8.15
C TYR A 203 -11.93 -2.80 7.89
N MET A 204 -12.45 -1.75 8.49
CA MET A 204 -11.77 -0.46 8.62
C MET A 204 -11.12 -0.38 9.99
N ILE A 205 -9.87 0.08 10.03
CA ILE A 205 -9.11 0.21 11.27
C ILE A 205 -8.74 1.67 11.49
N GLU A 206 -9.07 2.20 12.66
CA GLU A 206 -8.57 3.47 13.16
C GLU A 206 -7.52 3.18 14.23
N LEU A 207 -6.28 3.62 14.01
CA LEU A 207 -5.17 3.49 14.96
C LEU A 207 -5.12 4.73 15.86
N HIS A 208 -5.02 4.52 17.17
CA HIS A 208 -4.93 5.59 18.16
C HIS A 208 -3.56 6.29 18.08
N GLU A 209 -3.55 7.62 18.16
CA GLU A 209 -2.35 8.46 17.99
C GLU A 209 -1.23 8.16 18.99
N SER A 210 -1.57 7.59 20.16
CA SER A 210 -0.57 7.23 21.18
C SER A 210 0.27 6.00 20.83
N PHE A 211 -0.13 5.21 19.82
CA PHE A 211 0.60 3.99 19.45
C PHE A 211 2.00 4.32 18.91
N GLN A 212 3.03 3.84 19.60
CA GLN A 212 4.43 4.09 19.23
C GLN A 212 4.94 3.01 18.29
N THR A 213 5.51 3.43 17.17
CA THR A 213 6.14 2.51 16.20
C THR A 213 7.61 2.32 16.46
N GLU A 214 8.08 1.08 16.34
CA GLU A 214 9.50 0.73 16.44
C GLU A 214 10.11 0.48 15.07
N LYS A 215 11.24 1.13 14.78
CA LYS A 215 11.97 0.92 13.53
C LYS A 215 12.32 -0.56 13.32
N PRO A 216 12.40 -1.05 12.07
CA PRO A 216 12.94 -2.37 11.76
C PRO A 216 14.35 -2.59 12.33
N ASP A 217 14.68 -3.84 12.66
CA ASP A 217 15.94 -4.17 13.34
C ASP A 217 17.19 -3.85 12.50
N TRP A 218 17.12 -4.02 11.18
CA TRP A 218 18.24 -3.69 10.28
C TRP A 218 18.58 -2.19 10.25
N LEU A 219 17.69 -1.30 10.71
CA LEU A 219 17.97 0.13 10.91
C LEU A 219 18.52 0.48 12.29
N LYS A 220 18.41 -0.44 13.26
CA LYS A 220 18.94 -0.22 14.62
C LYS A 220 20.44 -0.55 14.72
N ILE A 221 20.99 -1.23 13.72
CA ILE A 221 22.35 -1.80 13.70
C ILE A 221 23.37 -0.84 13.05
N GLN A 222 22.92 0.30 12.51
CA GLN A 222 23.79 1.41 12.06
C GLN A 222 24.16 2.34 13.21
#